data_AF-A0A9W3TK06-F1
#
_entry.id   AF-A0A9W3TK06-F1
#
_cell.length_a   1.000
_cell.length_b   1.000
_cell.length_c   1.000
_cell.angle_alpha   90.00
_cell.angle_beta   90.00
_cell.angle_gamma   90.00
#
_symmetry.space_group_name_H-M   'P 1'
#
loop_
_entity.id
_entity.type
_entity.pdbx_description
1 polymer ?
#
loop_
_entity_poly.entity_id
_entity_poly.type
_entity_poly.pdbx_seq_one_letter_code
_entity_poly.pdbx_strand_id
1 'polypeptide(L)'
;MDINYMMPFQEGEMLPYMGRIVDVKRTETGVFIQVPADMLDNAGVSNDTSKVEVWRDMSDGTIGFRVLTKCELCGCGAKLYELNLGVAKRSICANDYFKLTGEYPPQEPVTIVNTTQIEQP
;
A
#
# COMPACT_ATOMS: atom_id res chain seq x y z
N MET A 1 -18.73 19.64 -6.61
CA MET A 1 -18.47 18.22 -6.30
C MET A 1 -17.32 17.81 -7.20
N ASP A 2 -16.10 18.08 -6.76
CA ASP A 2 -14.89 17.77 -7.52
C ASP A 2 -14.42 16.38 -7.14
N ILE A 3 -15.02 15.38 -7.79
CA ILE A 3 -14.48 14.02 -7.77
C ILE A 3 -13.27 14.00 -8.71
N ASN A 4 -12.08 14.25 -8.15
CA ASN A 4 -10.82 13.97 -8.82
C ASN A 4 -10.76 12.45 -9.09
N TYR A 5 -11.28 12.04 -10.24
CA TYR A 5 -11.07 10.71 -10.80
C TYR A 5 -9.58 10.61 -11.14
N MET A 6 -8.77 10.14 -10.19
CA MET A 6 -7.38 9.78 -10.47
C MET A 6 -7.40 8.50 -11.30
N MET A 7 -6.91 8.58 -12.54
CA MET A 7 -6.84 7.44 -13.44
C MET A 7 -5.90 6.35 -12.86
N PRO A 8 -6.24 5.06 -13.05
CA PRO A 8 -5.37 3.96 -12.69
C PRO A 8 -4.06 3.98 -13.51
N PHE A 9 -3.01 3.35 -12.98
CA PHE A 9 -1.70 3.26 -13.65
C PHE A 9 -1.86 2.55 -15.01
N GLN A 10 -1.40 3.18 -16.11
CA GLN A 10 -1.36 2.53 -17.43
C GLN A 10 0.00 1.86 -17.65
N GLU A 11 -0.03 0.58 -18.06
CA GLU A 11 1.17 -0.22 -18.27
C GLU A 11 1.96 0.32 -19.48
N GLY A 12 3.24 0.67 -19.29
CA GLY A 12 4.13 1.16 -20.35
C GLY A 12 4.41 2.68 -20.34
N GLU A 13 3.81 3.45 -19.44
CA GLU A 13 4.21 4.85 -19.25
C GLU A 13 5.55 4.94 -18.50
N MET A 14 6.56 5.51 -19.15
CA MET A 14 7.75 6.02 -18.46
C MET A 14 7.35 7.22 -17.61
N LEU A 15 6.93 6.96 -16.38
CA LEU A 15 6.70 8.03 -15.42
C LEU A 15 8.06 8.58 -14.94
N PRO A 16 8.24 9.91 -14.89
CA PRO A 16 9.45 10.51 -14.34
C PRO A 16 9.64 10.23 -12.83
N TYR A 17 8.64 9.62 -12.18
CA TYR A 17 8.60 9.31 -10.75
C TYR A 17 8.12 7.87 -10.53
N MET A 18 8.62 7.22 -9.48
CA MET A 18 8.23 5.84 -9.10
C MET A 18 6.80 5.73 -8.51
N GLY A 19 6.05 6.83 -8.43
CA GLY A 19 4.73 6.88 -7.82
C GLY A 19 3.83 7.95 -8.43
N ARG A 20 2.61 8.08 -7.90
CA ARG A 20 1.66 9.11 -8.35
C ARG A 20 1.97 10.46 -7.70
N ILE A 21 1.89 11.51 -8.51
CA ILE A 21 1.98 12.89 -8.02
C ILE A 21 0.63 13.25 -7.39
N VAL A 22 0.66 13.66 -6.13
CA VAL A 22 -0.51 14.06 -5.35
C VAL A 22 -0.25 15.43 -4.73
N ASP A 23 -1.31 16.20 -4.50
CA ASP A 23 -1.20 17.47 -3.79
C ASP A 23 -0.87 17.26 -2.30
N VAL A 24 0.02 18.10 -1.77
CA VAL A 24 0.29 18.21 -0.34
C VAL A 24 -0.24 19.54 0.20
N LYS A 25 -1.03 19.48 1.26
CA LYS A 25 -1.56 20.66 1.97
C LYS A 25 -0.89 20.78 3.32
N ARG A 26 -0.23 21.90 3.59
CA ARG A 26 0.37 22.17 4.90
C ARG A 26 -0.68 22.70 5.87
N THR A 27 -0.62 22.23 7.11
CA THR A 27 -1.44 22.72 8.23
C THR A 27 -0.53 23.27 9.33
N GLU A 28 -1.12 23.83 10.39
CA GLU A 28 -0.36 24.32 11.55
C GLU A 28 0.38 23.18 12.28
N THR A 29 -0.18 21.98 12.26
CA THR A 29 0.32 20.81 13.01
C THR A 29 0.99 19.76 12.14
N GLY A 30 1.01 19.90 10.82
CA GLY A 30 1.62 18.92 9.92
C GLY A 30 1.29 19.13 8.44
N VAL A 31 1.04 18.02 7.75
CA VAL A 31 0.65 17.99 6.34
C VAL A 31 -0.50 17.01 6.12
N PHE A 32 -1.33 17.30 5.12
CA PHE A 32 -2.35 16.41 4.60
C PHE A 32 -1.97 16.03 3.16
N ILE A 33 -1.86 14.74 2.91
CA ILE A 33 -1.58 14.15 1.59
C ILE A 33 -2.71 13.17 1.30
N GLN A 34 -3.38 13.33 0.17
CA GLN A 34 -4.42 12.39 -0.25
C GLN A 34 -3.77 11.23 -1.01
N VAL A 35 -3.72 10.06 -0.39
CA VAL A 35 -3.24 8.83 -1.04
C VAL A 35 -4.43 8.15 -1.74
N PRO A 36 -4.31 7.77 -3.02
CA PRO A 36 -5.36 7.06 -3.73
C PRO A 36 -5.75 5.72 -3.06
N ALA A 37 -7.04 5.39 -3.07
CA ALA A 37 -7.58 4.21 -2.39
C ALA A 37 -6.93 2.90 -2.86
N ASP A 38 -6.69 2.75 -4.17
CA ASP A 38 -6.02 1.57 -4.72
C ASP A 38 -4.57 1.42 -4.21
N MET A 39 -3.88 2.53 -3.93
CA MET A 39 -2.55 2.47 -3.30
C MET A 39 -2.62 2.10 -1.81
N LEU A 40 -3.67 2.54 -1.12
CA LEU A 40 -3.93 2.18 0.28
C LEU A 40 -4.27 0.69 0.41
N ASP A 41 -5.12 0.16 -0.46
CA ASP A 41 -5.50 -1.25 -0.51
C ASP A 41 -4.26 -2.13 -0.75
N ASN A 42 -3.43 -1.78 -1.75
CA ASN A 42 -2.18 -2.48 -2.03
C ASN A 42 -1.22 -2.48 -0.84
N ALA A 43 -1.18 -1.37 -0.08
CA ALA A 43 -0.38 -1.23 1.13
C ALA A 43 -0.97 -1.93 2.36
N GLY A 44 -2.19 -2.47 2.28
CA GLY A 44 -2.90 -3.11 3.39
C GLY A 44 -3.43 -2.11 4.43
N VAL A 45 -3.71 -0.86 4.02
CA VAL A 45 -4.36 0.14 4.87
C VAL A 45 -5.87 -0.02 4.74
N SER A 46 -6.54 -0.45 5.81
CA SER A 46 -8.00 -0.49 5.84
C SER A 46 -8.61 0.90 6.07
N ASN A 47 -9.93 1.01 5.87
CA ASN A 47 -10.71 2.23 6.14
C ASN A 47 -10.74 2.64 7.64
N ASP A 48 -10.23 1.80 8.53
CA ASP A 48 -10.12 2.09 9.97
C ASP A 48 -8.84 2.88 10.29
N THR A 49 -8.72 3.34 11.54
CA THR A 49 -7.57 4.14 11.98
C THR A 49 -6.28 3.31 12.02
N SER A 50 -5.52 3.34 10.92
CA SER A 50 -4.19 2.76 10.83
C SER A 50 -3.14 3.71 11.43
N LYS A 51 -2.22 3.18 12.24
CA LYS A 51 -1.04 3.93 12.68
C LYS A 51 0.04 3.84 11.61
N VAL A 52 0.84 4.89 11.44
CA VAL A 52 2.00 4.89 10.54
C VAL A 52 3.27 5.28 11.31
N GLU A 53 4.38 4.66 10.95
CA GLU A 53 5.71 5.15 11.25
C GLU A 53 6.06 6.21 10.21
N VAL A 54 6.60 7.36 10.63
CA VAL A 54 7.07 8.42 9.74
C VAL A 54 8.54 8.66 10.04
N TRP A 55 9.38 8.61 9.02
CA TRP A 55 10.81 8.92 9.13
C TRP A 55 11.25 9.87 8.02
N ARG A 56 12.40 10.49 8.23
CA ARG A 56 13.01 11.41 7.27
C ARG A 56 14.34 10.83 6.82
N ASP A 57 14.53 10.76 5.52
CA ASP A 57 15.87 10.65 4.93
C ASP A 57 16.49 12.05 4.88
N MET A 58 17.67 12.18 5.49
CA MET A 58 18.36 13.46 5.61
C MET A 58 19.14 13.83 4.34
N SER A 59 19.33 12.88 3.41
CA SER A 59 20.20 13.05 2.23
C SER A 59 19.53 13.81 1.08
N ASP A 60 18.23 13.62 0.89
CA ASP A 60 17.47 14.15 -0.26
C ASP A 60 16.17 14.88 0.17
N GLY A 61 15.88 14.92 1.47
CA GLY A 61 14.65 15.53 2.00
C GLY A 61 13.42 14.63 1.91
N THR A 62 13.58 13.35 1.58
CA THR A 62 12.48 12.38 1.51
C THR A 62 11.86 12.17 2.89
N ILE A 63 10.53 12.26 2.96
CA ILE A 63 9.74 11.82 4.11
C ILE A 63 9.10 10.49 3.73
N GLY A 64 9.50 9.42 4.41
CA GLY A 64 8.90 8.10 4.28
C GLY A 64 7.84 7.89 5.34
N PHE A 65 6.78 7.17 4.99
CA PHE A 65 5.87 6.62 5.98
C PHE A 65 5.55 5.16 5.65
N ARG A 66 5.27 4.38 6.69
CA ARG A 66 4.93 2.96 6.59
C ARG A 66 3.85 2.63 7.59
N VAL A 67 2.87 1.86 7.16
CA VAL A 67 1.79 1.36 8.01
C VAL A 67 2.37 0.50 9.13
N LEU A 68 2.00 0.81 10.37
CA LEU A 68 2.32 0.04 11.57
C LEU A 68 1.28 -1.04 11.81
N THR A 69 1.10 -1.93 10.84
CA THR A 69 0.50 -3.24 11.10
C THR A 69 1.59 -4.13 11.69
N LYS A 70 1.49 -4.45 12.99
CA LYS A 70 2.51 -5.22 13.70
C LYS A 70 2.37 -6.70 13.39
N CYS A 71 3.44 -7.32 12.90
CA CYS A 71 3.52 -8.77 12.81
C CYS A 71 3.34 -9.39 14.21
N GLU A 72 2.43 -10.36 14.33
CA GLU A 72 2.18 -11.05 15.60
C GLU A 72 3.38 -11.89 16.10
N LEU A 73 4.41 -12.08 15.28
CA LEU A 73 5.61 -12.87 15.62
C LEU A 73 6.82 -11.97 15.92
N CYS A 74 7.28 -11.17 14.96
CA CYS A 74 8.44 -10.30 15.17
C CYS A 74 8.12 -8.91 15.75
N GLY A 75 6.85 -8.49 15.77
CA GLY A 75 6.44 -7.17 16.26
C GLY A 75 6.79 -5.99 15.33
N CYS A 76 7.50 -6.23 14.21
CA CYS A 76 7.84 -5.22 13.22
C CYS A 76 6.61 -4.77 12.42
N GLY A 77 6.58 -3.49 12.00
CA GLY A 77 5.58 -2.96 11.07
C GLY A 77 5.79 -3.50 9.66
N ALA A 78 4.80 -4.18 9.09
CA ALA A 78 4.86 -4.73 7.73
C ALA A 78 3.45 -5.03 7.19
N LYS A 79 3.32 -5.17 5.86
CA LYS A 79 2.14 -5.81 5.27
C LYS A 79 1.99 -7.21 5.88
N LEU A 80 0.79 -7.51 6.37
CA LEU A 80 0.50 -8.76 7.05
C LEU A 80 -0.30 -9.70 6.15
N TYR A 81 -0.09 -10.99 6.36
CA TYR A 81 -0.72 -12.08 5.66
C TYR A 81 -1.31 -13.02 6.70
N GLU A 82 -2.53 -13.48 6.44
CA GLU A 82 -3.15 -14.47 7.30
C GLU A 82 -2.48 -15.83 7.07
N LEU A 83 -1.91 -16.42 8.13
CA LEU A 83 -1.44 -17.80 8.12
C LEU A 83 -2.33 -18.62 9.07
N ASN A 84 -2.94 -19.68 8.53
CA ASN A 84 -3.73 -20.62 9.31
C ASN A 84 -2.82 -21.74 9.83
N LEU A 85 -2.65 -21.80 11.15
CA LEU A 85 -1.84 -22.82 11.86
C LEU A 85 -2.74 -23.91 12.48
N GLY A 86 -3.93 -24.13 11.93
CA GLY A 86 -4.91 -25.11 12.40
C GLY A 86 -5.74 -24.61 13.59
N VAL A 87 -5.09 -24.40 14.74
CA VAL A 87 -5.76 -23.97 15.99
C VAL A 87 -5.91 -22.45 16.12
N ALA A 88 -5.15 -21.68 15.33
CA ALA A 88 -5.21 -20.23 15.32
C ALA A 88 -4.87 -19.68 13.94
N LYS A 89 -5.50 -18.56 13.60
CA LYS A 89 -5.12 -17.70 12.48
C LYS A 89 -4.23 -16.59 13.01
N ARG A 90 -3.12 -16.30 12.32
CA ARG A 90 -2.20 -15.23 12.70
C ARG A 90 -1.95 -14.28 11.56
N SER A 91 -1.86 -12.99 11.88
CA SER A 91 -1.49 -11.95 10.94
C SER A 91 0.01 -11.65 11.04
N ILE A 92 0.78 -12.11 10.05
CA ILE A 92 2.25 -12.12 10.10
C ILE A 92 2.88 -11.49 8.85
N CYS A 93 4.09 -10.95 8.98
CA CYS A 93 4.80 -10.37 7.84
C CYS A 93 5.30 -11.45 6.87
N ALA A 94 5.56 -11.07 5.61
CA ALA A 94 6.06 -11.99 4.57
C ALA A 94 7.33 -12.75 4.99
N ASN A 95 8.23 -12.10 5.74
CA ASN A 95 9.47 -12.73 6.20
C ASN A 95 9.20 -13.86 7.20
N ASP A 96 8.30 -13.65 8.17
CA ASP A 96 7.97 -14.71 9.14
C ASP A 96 7.05 -15.77 8.53
N TYR A 97 6.21 -15.39 7.55
CA TYR A 97 5.45 -16.34 6.74
C TYR A 97 6.40 -17.33 6.05
N PHE A 98 7.40 -16.83 5.32
CA PHE A 98 8.39 -17.66 4.64
C PHE A 98 9.17 -18.56 5.60
N LYS A 99 9.58 -18.06 6.77
CA LYS A 99 10.26 -18.87 7.78
C LYS A 99 9.40 -20.03 8.30
N LEU A 100 8.07 -19.86 8.33
CA LEU A 100 7.15 -20.87 8.85
C LEU A 100 6.68 -21.87 7.80
N THR A 101 6.47 -21.43 6.57
CA THR A 101 5.86 -22.25 5.50
C THR A 101 6.88 -22.73 4.47
N GLY A 102 8.03 -22.07 4.34
CA GLY A 102 8.98 -22.27 3.24
C GLY A 102 8.56 -21.60 1.93
N GLU A 103 7.42 -20.91 1.90
CA GLU A 103 6.86 -20.27 0.71
C GLU A 103 6.56 -18.79 0.98
N TYR A 104 6.64 -17.96 -0.05
CA TYR A 104 6.16 -16.58 0.06
C TYR A 104 4.63 -16.55 0.13
N PRO A 105 4.03 -15.63 0.90
CA PRO A 105 2.59 -15.53 0.99
C PRO A 105 1.96 -15.19 -0.37
N PRO A 106 0.69 -15.60 -0.60
CA PRO A 106 0.00 -15.32 -1.85
C PRO A 106 -0.02 -13.81 -2.13
N GLN A 107 0.40 -13.44 -3.34
CA GLN A 107 0.22 -12.11 -3.89
C GLN A 107 -1.25 -12.02 -4.33
N GLU A 108 -2.00 -11.01 -3.88
CA GLU A 108 -3.35 -10.80 -4.40
C GLU A 108 -3.29 -10.58 -5.92
N PRO A 109 -4.21 -11.18 -6.70
CA PRO A 109 -4.24 -10.94 -8.13
C PRO A 109 -4.52 -9.46 -8.38
N VAL A 110 -3.58 -8.80 -9.06
CA VAL A 110 -3.78 -7.45 -9.58
C VAL A 110 -4.98 -7.51 -10.52
N THR A 111 -6.12 -6.97 -10.11
CA THR A 111 -7.33 -6.99 -10.94
C THR A 111 -7.18 -5.91 -12.01
N ILE A 112 -6.60 -6.26 -13.16
CA ILE A 112 -6.55 -5.39 -14.34
C ILE A 112 -7.93 -5.43 -15.00
N VAL A 113 -8.76 -4.42 -14.74
CA VAL A 113 -10.05 -4.26 -15.44
C VAL A 113 -9.77 -3.64 -16.81
N ASN A 114 -9.47 -4.47 -17.81
CA ASN A 114 -9.45 -4.04 -19.21
C ASN A 114 -10.88 -3.93 -19.71
N THR A 115 -11.46 -2.74 -19.69
CA THR A 115 -12.70 -2.46 -20.47
C THR A 115 -12.29 -1.97 -21.84
N THR A 116 -12.15 -2.91 -22.79
CA THR A 116 -12.01 -2.60 -24.21
C THR A 116 -13.37 -2.11 -24.73
N GLN A 117 -13.57 -0.80 -24.85
CA GLN A 117 -14.63 -0.28 -25.71
C GLN A 117 -14.11 -0.29 -27.14
N ILE A 118 -14.63 -1.24 -27.92
CA ILE A 118 -14.51 -1.27 -29.37
C ILE A 118 -15.52 -0.24 -29.89
N GLU A 119 -15.09 0.98 -30.19
CA GLU A 119 -15.84 1.85 -31.10
C GLU A 119 -15.54 1.38 -32.53
N GLN A 120 -16.55 0.82 -33.20
CA GLN A 120 -16.57 0.74 -34.66
C GLN A 120 -17.35 1.96 -35.20
N PRO A 121 -16.88 2.60 -36.29
CA PRO A 121 -17.62 3.66 -36.98
C PRO A 121 -18.88 3.15 -37.70
#